data_AF-A0A1F2VBU4-F1
#
_entry.id   AF-A0A1F2VBU4-F1
#
_cell.length_a   1.000
_cell.length_b   1.000
_cell.length_c   1.000
_cell.angle_alpha   90.00
_cell.angle_beta   90.00
_cell.angle_gamma   90.00
#
_symmetry.space_group_name_H-M   'P 1'
#
loop_
_entity.id
_entity.type
_entity.pdbx_description
1 polymer ?
#
loop_
_entity_poly.entity_id
_entity_poly.type
_entity_poly.pdbx_seq_one_letter_code
_entity_poly.pdbx_strand_id
1 'polypeptide(L)'
;MKEPKRNDLEFDEKGTRRIRREMGMARSVKITINIDADSLEILRAKSAKTGVPYQRLLNRFLSQALHSQAETEPRLDRLEKEIAKLKRKIVA
;
A
#
# COMPACT_ATOMS: atom_id res chain seq x y z
N MET A 1 10.28 23.05 15.51
CA MET A 1 9.73 22.38 16.72
C MET A 1 10.88 21.69 17.43
N LYS A 2 10.98 21.78 18.75
CA LYS A 2 12.06 21.18 19.54
C LYS A 2 11.73 19.69 19.74
N GLU A 3 12.65 18.78 19.41
CA GLU A 3 12.41 17.35 19.60
C GLU A 3 12.26 17.03 21.10
N PRO A 4 11.24 16.25 21.51
CA PRO A 4 11.05 15.86 22.90
C PRO A 4 12.20 14.96 23.36
N LYS A 5 12.63 15.12 24.62
CA LYS A 5 13.69 14.28 25.19
C LYS A 5 13.13 12.89 25.43
N ARG A 6 13.96 11.85 25.20
CA ARG A 6 13.55 10.44 25.36
C ARG A 6 13.02 10.09 26.75
N ASN A 7 13.49 10.80 27.79
CA ASN A 7 13.05 10.58 29.17
C ASN A 7 11.64 11.13 29.45
N ASP A 8 11.10 11.97 28.55
CA ASP A 8 9.75 12.53 28.64
C ASP A 8 8.72 11.66 27.88
N LEU A 9 9.15 10.50 27.35
CA LEU A 9 8.31 9.55 26.64
C LEU A 9 7.93 8.39 27.55
N GLU A 10 6.64 8.10 27.62
CA GLU A 10 6.11 6.95 28.37
C GLU A 10 6.01 5.72 27.47
N PHE A 11 6.42 4.55 28.00
CA PHE A 11 6.34 3.30 27.26
C PHE A 11 4.91 2.76 27.26
N ASP A 12 4.20 2.88 26.13
CA ASP A 12 2.88 2.27 25.95
C ASP A 12 2.99 0.77 25.65
N GLU A 13 3.10 -0.03 26.70
CA GLU A 13 3.07 -1.49 26.58
C GLU A 13 1.75 -2.01 26.02
N LYS A 14 0.62 -1.35 26.32
CA LYS A 14 -0.71 -1.80 25.87
C LYS A 14 -0.88 -1.60 24.37
N GLY A 15 -0.52 -0.43 23.86
CA GLY A 15 -0.47 -0.13 22.43
C GLY A 15 0.51 -1.04 21.70
N THR A 16 1.69 -1.28 22.29
CA THR A 16 2.68 -2.21 21.72
C THR A 16 2.14 -3.64 21.62
N ARG A 17 1.46 -4.14 22.67
CA ARG A 17 0.83 -5.48 22.65
C ARG A 17 -0.32 -5.55 21.64
N ARG A 18 -1.13 -4.50 21.51
CA ARG A 18 -2.21 -4.41 20.51
C ARG A 18 -1.66 -4.51 19.09
N ILE A 19 -0.66 -3.70 18.76
CA ILE A 19 -0.02 -3.71 17.44
C ILE A 19 0.59 -5.09 17.15
N ARG A 20 1.28 -5.71 18.12
CA ARG A 20 1.82 -7.07 17.94
C ARG A 20 0.73 -8.11 17.71
N ARG A 21 -0.41 -8.00 18.38
CA ARG A 21 -1.55 -8.92 18.19
C ARG A 21 -2.17 -8.75 16.81
N GLU A 22 -2.41 -7.52 16.37
CA GLU A 22 -2.93 -7.21 15.03
C GLU A 22 -1.98 -7.70 13.93
N MET A 23 -0.67 -7.47 14.10
CA MET A 23 0.36 -7.95 13.17
C MET A 23 0.53 -9.47 13.21
N GLY A 24 0.37 -10.11 14.36
CA GLY A 24 0.42 -11.58 14.51
C GLY A 24 -0.83 -12.28 13.94
N MET A 25 -1.95 -11.56 13.84
CA MET A 25 -3.17 -12.05 13.19
C MET A 25 -3.13 -11.92 11.66
N ALA A 26 -2.21 -11.12 11.11
CA ALA A 26 -1.93 -11.10 9.69
C ALA A 26 -1.25 -12.43 9.28
N ARG A 27 -2.06 -13.46 9.04
CA ARG A 27 -1.59 -14.76 8.55
C ARG A 27 -0.82 -14.54 7.25
N SER A 28 0.47 -14.87 7.25
CA SER A 28 1.27 -14.84 6.04
C SER A 28 0.81 -15.97 5.12
N VAL A 29 0.13 -15.62 4.02
CA VAL A 29 -0.22 -16.58 2.97
C VAL A 29 0.99 -16.74 2.06
N LYS A 30 1.52 -17.96 1.96
CA LYS A 30 2.57 -18.27 1.00
C LYS A 30 1.92 -18.53 -0.37
N ILE A 31 2.27 -17.72 -1.35
CA ILE A 31 1.80 -17.84 -2.72
C ILE A 31 3.04 -18.08 -3.60
N THR A 32 2.95 -19.05 -4.49
CA THR A 32 3.95 -19.25 -5.55
C THR A 32 3.45 -18.54 -6.80
N ILE A 33 4.24 -17.60 -7.32
CA ILE A 33 3.94 -16.87 -8.55
C ILE A 33 5.06 -17.08 -9.55
N ASN A 34 4.71 -17.20 -10.82
CA ASN A 34 5.68 -17.17 -11.91
C ASN A 34 5.97 -15.70 -12.25
N ILE A 35 7.24 -15.34 -12.29
CA ILE A 35 7.72 -14.00 -12.64
C ILE A 35 8.73 -14.17 -13.78
N ASP A 36 8.69 -13.27 -14.74
CA ASP A 36 9.67 -13.17 -15.82
C ASP A 36 11.08 -12.83 -15.30
N ALA A 37 12.09 -13.27 -16.04
CA ALA A 37 13.49 -13.09 -15.64
C ALA A 37 13.86 -11.60 -15.51
N ASP A 38 13.41 -10.78 -16.46
CA ASP A 38 13.72 -9.35 -16.51
C ASP A 38 13.14 -8.61 -15.30
N SER A 39 11.87 -8.87 -14.95
CA SER A 39 11.25 -8.29 -13.75
C SER A 39 11.94 -8.73 -12.46
N LEU A 40 12.42 -9.97 -12.40
CA LEU A 40 13.18 -10.45 -11.24
C LEU A 40 14.51 -9.71 -11.08
N GLU A 41 15.23 -9.46 -12.17
CA GLU A 41 16.47 -8.68 -12.14
C GLU A 41 16.22 -7.24 -11.69
N ILE A 42 15.17 -6.59 -12.21
CA ILE A 42 14.78 -5.24 -11.81
C ILE A 42 14.47 -5.19 -10.31
N LEU A 43 13.74 -6.18 -9.79
CA LEU A 43 13.43 -6.27 -8.35
C LEU A 43 14.70 -6.44 -7.50
N ARG A 44 15.64 -7.28 -7.93
CA ARG A 44 16.94 -7.45 -7.25
C ARG A 44 17.77 -6.17 -7.27
N ALA A 45 17.85 -5.49 -8.41
CA ALA A 45 18.59 -4.23 -8.54
C ALA A 45 18.00 -3.13 -7.64
N LYS A 46 16.66 -3.00 -7.61
CA LYS A 46 15.97 -2.05 -6.72
C LYS A 46 16.14 -2.41 -5.23
N SER A 47 16.16 -3.71 -4.91
CA SER A 47 16.43 -4.21 -3.56
C SER A 47 17.84 -3.83 -3.09
N ALA A 48 18.85 -4.07 -3.93
CA ALA A 48 20.23 -3.71 -3.63
C ALA A 48 20.38 -2.18 -3.43
N LYS A 49 19.73 -1.37 -4.27
CA LYS A 49 19.79 0.09 -4.18
C LYS A 49 19.13 0.66 -2.91
N THR A 50 18.05 0.04 -2.45
CA THR A 50 17.27 0.54 -1.29
C THR A 50 17.67 -0.11 0.04
N GLY A 51 18.47 -1.19 0.01
CA GLY A 51 18.79 -1.99 1.20
C GLY A 51 17.59 -2.75 1.78
N VAL A 52 16.47 -2.79 1.07
CA VAL A 52 15.24 -3.46 1.51
C VAL A 52 15.13 -4.82 0.83
N PRO A 53 14.86 -5.92 1.56
CA PRO A 53 14.71 -7.24 0.95
C PRO A 53 13.66 -7.27 -0.17
N TYR A 54 13.96 -7.94 -1.28
CA TYR A 54 13.10 -7.96 -2.48
C TYR A 54 11.65 -8.39 -2.18
N GLN A 55 11.45 -9.34 -1.27
CA GLN A 55 10.11 -9.79 -0.87
C GLN A 55 9.28 -8.66 -0.23
N ARG A 56 9.92 -7.82 0.60
CA ARG A 56 9.25 -6.69 1.24
C ARG A 56 8.93 -5.60 0.23
N LEU A 57 9.81 -5.38 -0.76
CA LEU A 57 9.55 -4.48 -1.87
C LEU A 57 8.38 -4.95 -2.74
N LEU A 58 8.37 -6.23 -3.09
CA LEU A 58 7.28 -6.84 -3.86
C LEU A 58 5.94 -6.64 -3.15
N ASN A 59 5.87 -6.97 -1.86
CA ASN A 59 4.65 -6.78 -1.06
C ASN A 59 4.21 -5.31 -1.05
N ARG A 60 5.16 -4.36 -0.91
CA ARG A 60 4.85 -2.93 -0.95
C ARG A 60 4.28 -2.51 -2.30
N PHE A 61 4.86 -2.97 -3.40
CA PHE A 61 4.35 -2.68 -4.74
C PHE A 61 2.95 -3.27 -4.95
N LEU A 62 2.71 -4.51 -4.51
CA LEU A 62 1.40 -5.13 -4.59
C LEU A 62 0.35 -4.35 -3.79
N SER A 63 0.64 -3.99 -2.54
CA SER A 63 -0.28 -3.18 -1.73
C SER A 63 -0.54 -1.82 -2.36
N GLN A 64 0.49 -1.12 -2.85
CA GLN A 64 0.33 0.18 -3.49
C GLN A 64 -0.49 0.09 -4.78
N ALA A 65 -0.23 -0.92 -5.62
CA ALA A 65 -0.97 -1.14 -6.86
C ALA A 65 -2.46 -1.40 -6.57
N LEU A 66 -2.76 -2.29 -5.62
CA LEU A 66 -4.13 -2.60 -5.22
C LEU A 66 -4.86 -1.38 -4.64
N HIS A 67 -4.20 -0.59 -3.79
CA HIS A 67 -4.78 0.65 -3.27
C HIS A 67 -5.01 1.69 -4.37
N SER A 68 -4.08 1.83 -5.31
CA SER A 68 -4.22 2.79 -6.42
C SER A 68 -5.36 2.41 -7.36
N GLN A 69 -5.58 1.11 -7.62
CA GLN A 69 -6.73 0.63 -8.39
C GLN A 69 -8.04 0.89 -7.66
N ALA A 70 -8.08 0.59 -6.35
CA ALA A 70 -9.26 0.82 -5.52
C ALA A 70 -9.65 2.30 -5.39
N GLU A 71 -8.71 3.24 -5.56
CA GLU A 71 -9.02 4.68 -5.63
C GLU A 71 -9.42 5.14 -7.03
N THR A 72 -8.95 4.47 -8.08
CA THR A 72 -9.17 4.88 -9.47
C THR A 72 -10.57 4.47 -9.96
N GLU A 73 -11.04 3.27 -9.62
CA GLU A 73 -12.39 2.78 -9.94
C GLU A 73 -13.53 3.70 -9.44
N PRO A 74 -13.58 4.10 -8.15
CA PRO A 74 -14.64 4.98 -7.66
C PRO A 74 -14.54 6.40 -8.22
N ARG A 75 -13.35 6.83 -8.65
CA ARG A 75 -13.17 8.13 -9.32
C ARG A 75 -13.70 8.09 -10.75
N LEU A 76 -13.47 7.00 -11.48
CA LEU A 76 -14.00 6.79 -12.82
C LEU A 76 -15.54 6.76 -12.79
N ASP A 77 -16.12 5.99 -11.87
CA ASP A 77 -17.57 5.90 -11.69
C ASP A 77 -18.23 7.25 -11.39
N ARG A 78 -17.55 8.12 -10.62
CA ARG A 78 -18.04 9.48 -10.34
C ARG A 78 -18.00 10.35 -11.59
N LEU A 79 -16.91 10.30 -12.34
CA LEU A 79 -16.77 11.07 -13.59
C LEU A 79 -17.79 10.63 -14.65
N GLU A 80 -18.05 9.33 -14.79
CA GLU A 80 -19.06 8.81 -15.70
C GLU A 80 -20.47 9.30 -15.34
N LYS A 81 -20.81 9.29 -14.04
CA LYS A 81 -22.09 9.83 -13.56
C LYS A 81 -22.22 11.33 -13.80
N GLU A 82 -21.15 12.10 -13.64
CA GLU A 82 -21.14 13.53 -13.91
C GLU A 82 -21.29 13.83 -15.40
N ILE A 83 -20.59 13.10 -16.27
CA ILE A 83 -20.73 13.22 -17.72
C ILE A 83 -22.15 12.85 -18.16
N ALA A 84 -22.73 11.78 -17.59
CA ALA A 84 -24.11 11.39 -17.90
C ALA A 84 -25.12 12.49 -17.52
N LYS A 85 -24.92 13.17 -16.37
CA LYS A 85 -25.75 14.31 -15.97
C LYS A 85 -25.58 15.52 -16.89
N LEU A 86 -24.35 15.83 -17.30
CA LEU A 86 -24.08 16.92 -18.24
C LEU A 86 -24.68 16.66 -19.61
N LYS A 87 -24.53 15.44 -20.16
CA LYS A 87 -25.18 15.06 -21.42
C LYS A 87 -26.70 15.19 -21.36
N ARG A 88 -27.34 14.78 -20.25
CA ARG A 88 -28.78 14.96 -20.06
C ARG A 88 -29.21 16.43 -19.99
N LYS A 89 -28.37 17.32 -19.44
CA LYS A 89 -28.62 18.77 -19.40
C LYS A 89 -28.42 19.47 -20.75
N ILE A 90 -27.60 18.91 -21.63
CA ILE A 90 -27.34 19.48 -22.97
C ILE A 90 -28.42 19.05 -23.97
N VAL A 91 -29.04 17.88 -23.76
CA VAL A 91 -30.10 17.33 -24.62
C VAL A 91 -31.50 17.85 -24.24
N ALA A 92 -31.65 18.48 -23.08
CA ALA A 92 -32.88 19.15 -22.63
C ALA A 92 -32.86 20.64 -22.99
#